data_AF-A0A947CSU8-F1
#
_entry.id   AF-A0A947CSU8-F1
#
_cell.length_a   1.000
_cell.length_b   1.000
_cell.length_c   1.000
_cell.angle_alpha   90.00
_cell.angle_beta   90.00
_cell.angle_gamma   90.00
#
_symmetry.space_group_name_H-M   'P 1'
#
loop_
_entity.id
_entity.type
_entity.pdbx_description
1 polymer ?
#
loop_
_entity_poly.entity_id
_entity_poly.type
_entity_poly.pdbx_seq_one_letter_code
_entity_poly.pdbx_strand_id
1 'polypeptide(L)'
;MRVALVMVLAMVGCKSKGEEAVDPGPEPVARTESGASEPGKAASTDPYRTPVVSATDRGLQIEVERVPGTTVSRLPVPYTAEPYVLWAQPKTRQVSESDLLGTKLAIDLNGDGDTVDLLAIDCQDGKVVIADAELHPVTDRSGGSMRYLVDGKSRITRLGKEGAHAMVYSPCKDGMASVGLATAERGFEVLSVPGPVLQIMIFEPHDGPTMPAALPMVVKIDGQVVSPPTHVSLNSEPIFGEDVMWTAMYWAMVPISADNPKQVVTVELRKPKGRRTVASRVNVSEVEGVRRPLSPGVLQLGR
;
A
#
# COMPACT_ATOMS: atom_id res chain seq x y z
N MET A 1 -19.36 11.89 30.37
CA MET A 1 -20.44 11.92 29.38
C MET A 1 -20.09 10.90 28.29
N ARG A 2 -20.83 9.79 28.23
CA ARG A 2 -20.60 8.68 27.29
C ARG A 2 -21.24 9.02 25.95
N VAL A 3 -20.51 8.86 24.85
CA VAL A 3 -21.10 8.49 23.56
C VAL A 3 -20.13 7.57 22.84
N ALA A 4 -20.58 6.33 22.63
CA ALA A 4 -19.98 5.34 21.73
C ALA A 4 -20.41 5.65 20.30
N LEU A 5 -19.59 5.34 19.30
CA LEU A 5 -20.07 5.23 17.93
C LEU A 5 -19.53 3.95 17.28
N VAL A 6 -20.48 3.04 17.07
CA VAL A 6 -20.43 1.84 16.22
C VAL A 6 -21.25 2.18 14.97
N MET A 7 -20.74 1.85 13.78
CA MET A 7 -21.49 1.63 12.53
C MET A 7 -20.54 0.84 11.63
N VAL A 8 -20.73 -0.42 11.20
CA VAL A 8 -21.87 -1.23 10.71
C VAL A 8 -22.52 -0.69 9.44
N LEU A 9 -22.26 -1.43 8.35
CA LEU A 9 -22.91 -1.43 7.05
C LEU A 9 -24.45 -1.42 7.16
N ALA A 10 -25.10 -0.71 6.25
CA ALA A 10 -26.42 -1.09 5.76
C ALA A 10 -26.56 -0.76 4.26
N MET A 11 -26.84 -1.81 3.49
CA MET A 11 -27.52 -1.71 2.21
C MET A 11 -28.94 -1.20 2.45
N VAL A 12 -29.48 -0.37 1.55
CA VAL A 12 -30.93 -0.28 1.31
C VAL A 12 -31.15 -0.14 -0.18
N GLY A 13 -31.83 -1.14 -0.75
CA GLY A 13 -32.42 -1.07 -2.08
C GLY A 13 -33.72 -0.26 -2.07
N CYS A 14 -34.04 0.33 -3.21
CA CYS A 14 -35.39 0.78 -3.55
C CYS A 14 -36.01 -0.20 -4.55
N LYS A 15 -37.26 -0.57 -4.30
CA LYS A 15 -38.09 -1.43 -5.15
C LYS A 15 -39.40 -0.70 -5.51
N SER A 16 -40.03 -1.22 -6.56
CA SER A 16 -41.42 -1.06 -7.03
C SER A 16 -41.62 0.00 -8.13
N LYS A 17 -42.38 -0.21 -9.21
CA LYS A 17 -43.40 -1.23 -9.56
C LYS A 17 -43.42 -1.48 -11.08
N GLY A 18 -43.97 -2.63 -11.47
CA GLY A 18 -44.41 -2.95 -12.83
C GLY A 18 -44.89 -4.40 -12.89
N GLU A 19 -46.20 -4.59 -12.71
CA GLU A 19 -46.91 -5.86 -12.89
C GLU A 19 -47.08 -6.18 -14.37
N GLU A 20 -46.83 -7.43 -14.76
CA GLU A 20 -47.71 -8.17 -15.68
C GLU A 20 -47.51 -9.68 -15.50
N ALA A 21 -48.61 -10.41 -15.45
CA ALA A 21 -48.68 -11.83 -15.12
C ALA A 21 -48.86 -12.67 -16.39
N VAL A 22 -48.12 -13.79 -16.51
CA VAL A 22 -48.44 -14.89 -17.44
C VAL A 22 -48.10 -16.25 -16.82
N ASP A 23 -49.18 -17.00 -16.55
CA ASP A 23 -49.45 -18.46 -16.63
C ASP A 23 -48.39 -19.53 -16.24
N PRO A 24 -48.70 -20.53 -15.37
CA PRO A 24 -47.80 -21.61 -15.01
C PRO A 24 -48.14 -22.96 -15.68
N GLY A 25 -47.12 -23.64 -16.19
CA GLY A 25 -47.12 -25.10 -16.39
C GLY A 25 -46.01 -25.59 -17.32
N PRO A 26 -45.70 -26.89 -17.34
CA PRO A 26 -45.40 -27.79 -16.22
C PRO A 26 -43.91 -28.24 -16.25
N GLU A 27 -43.34 -28.59 -15.10
CA GLU A 27 -42.13 -29.44 -15.00
C GLU A 27 -42.50 -30.93 -15.22
N PRO A 28 -41.56 -31.89 -15.40
CA PRO A 28 -40.08 -31.80 -15.49
C PRO A 28 -39.47 -32.62 -16.64
N VAL A 29 -38.22 -32.34 -17.03
CA VAL A 29 -37.35 -33.37 -17.66
C VAL A 29 -35.94 -33.29 -17.07
N ALA A 30 -35.52 -34.43 -16.53
CA ALA A 30 -34.20 -34.68 -15.98
C ALA A 30 -33.09 -34.44 -17.01
N ARG A 31 -32.04 -33.71 -16.61
CA ARG A 31 -30.71 -33.79 -17.21
C ARG A 31 -29.68 -34.03 -16.11
N THR A 32 -29.26 -35.28 -16.03
CA THR A 32 -27.95 -35.67 -15.55
C THR A 32 -26.92 -35.13 -16.54
N GLU A 33 -25.93 -34.34 -16.08
CA GLU A 33 -24.55 -34.43 -16.57
C GLU A 33 -23.60 -33.51 -15.80
N SER A 34 -22.46 -34.11 -15.43
CA SER A 34 -21.15 -33.50 -15.28
C SER A 34 -20.97 -32.46 -14.17
N GLY A 35 -20.58 -32.95 -13.00
CA GLY A 35 -19.91 -32.14 -11.98
C GLY A 35 -18.57 -31.61 -12.48
N ALA A 36 -18.59 -30.42 -13.08
CA ALA A 36 -17.43 -29.55 -13.09
C ALA A 36 -17.35 -28.92 -11.70
N SER A 37 -16.39 -29.36 -10.90
CA SER A 37 -16.05 -28.69 -9.65
C SER A 37 -15.74 -27.23 -9.94
N GLU A 38 -16.55 -26.32 -9.39
CA GLU A 38 -16.16 -24.93 -9.26
C GLU A 38 -14.74 -24.87 -8.66
N PRO A 39 -13.83 -24.04 -9.19
CA PRO A 39 -12.55 -23.84 -8.55
C PRO A 39 -12.84 -23.21 -7.19
N GLY A 40 -12.76 -24.04 -6.15
CA GLY A 40 -12.97 -23.63 -4.79
C GLY A 40 -12.13 -22.40 -4.52
N LYS A 41 -12.78 -21.32 -4.07
CA LYS A 41 -12.13 -20.26 -3.32
C LYS A 41 -11.34 -20.92 -2.20
N ALA A 42 -10.03 -21.12 -2.40
CA ALA A 42 -9.14 -21.45 -1.31
C ALA A 42 -9.31 -20.31 -0.30
N ALA A 43 -9.89 -20.63 0.86
CA ALA A 43 -9.88 -19.72 1.99
C ALA A 43 -8.41 -19.38 2.24
N SER A 44 -8.03 -18.12 2.06
CA SER A 44 -6.68 -17.65 2.38
C SER A 44 -6.46 -17.85 3.88
N THR A 45 -5.82 -18.95 4.27
CA THR A 45 -5.33 -19.13 5.63
C THR A 45 -4.01 -18.39 5.72
N ASP A 46 -4.10 -17.10 6.05
CA ASP A 46 -2.91 -16.27 6.25
C ASP A 46 -1.95 -16.97 7.22
N PRO A 47 -0.65 -17.12 6.85
CA PRO A 47 0.29 -17.90 7.65
C PRO A 47 0.69 -17.23 8.97
N TYR A 48 0.33 -15.96 9.14
CA TYR A 48 0.58 -15.18 10.34
C TYR A 48 -0.68 -14.48 10.80
N ARG A 49 -0.80 -14.32 12.12
CA ARG A 49 -1.78 -13.42 12.72
C ARG A 49 -1.41 -11.97 12.41
N THR A 50 -2.40 -11.08 12.54
CA THR A 50 -2.14 -9.63 12.55
C THR A 50 -1.13 -9.31 13.66
N PRO A 51 -0.02 -8.61 13.36
CA PRO A 51 0.96 -8.26 14.39
C PRO A 51 0.34 -7.41 15.49
N VAL A 52 0.75 -7.65 16.74
CA VAL A 52 0.31 -6.84 17.89
C VAL A 52 1.38 -5.78 18.15
N VAL A 53 1.02 -4.51 18.03
CA VAL A 53 1.93 -3.39 18.24
C VAL A 53 1.62 -2.74 19.59
N SER A 54 2.63 -2.58 20.44
CA SER A 54 2.53 -1.93 21.73
C SER A 54 3.65 -0.90 21.94
N ALA A 55 3.36 0.12 22.75
CA ALA A 55 4.34 1.13 23.14
C ALA A 55 5.21 0.62 24.30
N THR A 56 6.46 1.07 24.35
CA THR A 56 7.38 0.86 25.47
C THR A 56 8.03 2.18 25.86
N ASP A 57 8.72 2.20 27.01
CA ASP A 57 9.47 3.39 27.46
C ASP A 57 10.54 3.86 26.47
N ARG A 58 11.00 2.97 25.58
CA ARG A 58 12.08 3.21 24.62
C ARG A 58 11.63 3.19 23.15
N GLY A 59 10.35 2.97 22.88
CA GLY A 59 9.82 2.93 21.51
C GLY A 59 8.65 1.96 21.38
N LEU A 60 8.84 0.89 20.62
CA LEU A 60 7.80 -0.06 20.23
C LEU A 60 8.21 -1.49 20.52
N GLN A 61 7.22 -2.32 20.81
CA GLN A 61 7.30 -3.77 20.75
C GLN A 61 6.25 -4.28 19.78
N ILE A 62 6.63 -5.20 18.90
CA ILE A 62 5.77 -5.79 17.88
C ILE A 62 5.86 -7.31 18.05
N GLU A 63 4.74 -7.94 18.38
CA GLU A 63 4.65 -9.40 18.48
C GLU A 63 4.14 -9.97 17.16
N VAL A 64 4.90 -10.93 16.63
CA VAL A 64 4.56 -11.66 15.41
C VAL A 64 4.34 -13.12 15.75
N GLU A 65 3.17 -13.65 15.40
CA GLU A 65 2.78 -15.03 15.68
C GLU A 65 2.37 -15.75 14.40
N ARG A 66 2.97 -16.92 14.17
CA ARG A 66 2.62 -17.81 13.06
C ARG A 66 1.36 -18.60 13.40
N VAL A 67 0.47 -18.79 12.44
CA VAL A 67 -0.70 -19.66 12.62
C VAL A 67 -0.25 -21.14 12.63
N PRO A 68 -0.60 -21.94 13.65
CA PRO A 68 -0.24 -23.35 13.68
C PRO A 68 -0.75 -24.12 12.46
N GLY A 69 0.09 -24.99 11.89
CA GLY A 69 -0.27 -25.85 10.76
C GLY A 69 -0.21 -25.18 9.38
N THR A 70 0.15 -23.89 9.28
CA THR A 70 0.31 -23.23 7.97
C THR A 70 1.73 -23.35 7.43
N THR A 71 1.84 -23.54 6.11
CA THR A 71 3.12 -23.45 5.39
C THR A 71 3.52 -22.00 5.21
N VAL A 72 4.80 -21.69 5.44
CA VAL A 72 5.37 -20.35 5.26
C VAL A 72 6.37 -20.40 4.11
N SER A 73 6.14 -19.58 3.08
CA SER A 73 7.10 -19.40 2.00
C SER A 73 8.33 -18.62 2.47
N ARG A 74 9.51 -19.01 1.95
CA ARG A 74 10.79 -18.30 2.13
C ARG A 74 11.22 -17.52 0.89
N LEU A 75 10.35 -17.42 -0.11
CA LEU A 75 10.66 -16.66 -1.31
C LEU A 75 10.95 -15.19 -0.94
N PRO A 76 11.90 -14.54 -1.63
CA PRO A 76 12.19 -13.14 -1.40
C PRO A 76 10.96 -12.26 -1.61
N VAL A 77 10.78 -11.26 -0.76
CA VAL A 77 9.66 -10.32 -0.82
C VAL A 77 10.11 -9.04 -1.53
N PRO A 78 9.55 -8.73 -2.72
CA PRO A 78 9.89 -7.50 -3.42
C PRO A 78 9.23 -6.27 -2.80
N TYR A 79 9.88 -5.11 -2.91
CA TYR A 79 9.34 -3.83 -2.50
C TYR A 79 9.99 -2.67 -3.26
N THR A 80 9.36 -1.49 -3.24
CA THR A 80 9.91 -0.24 -3.77
C THR A 80 10.16 0.75 -2.65
N ALA A 81 11.18 1.59 -2.82
CA ALA A 81 11.49 2.69 -1.92
C ALA A 81 11.38 4.02 -2.66
N GLU A 82 10.16 4.54 -2.76
CA GLU A 82 9.89 5.84 -3.34
C GLU A 82 10.06 6.99 -2.33
N PRO A 83 10.64 8.13 -2.76
CA PRO A 83 10.72 9.32 -1.91
C PRO A 83 9.35 9.99 -1.76
N TYR A 84 8.49 10.00 -2.78
CA TYR A 84 7.17 10.63 -2.71
C TYR A 84 6.06 9.64 -3.07
N VAL A 85 4.99 9.63 -2.28
CA VAL A 85 3.73 8.94 -2.58
C VAL A 85 2.60 9.96 -2.54
N LEU A 86 1.95 10.18 -3.67
CA LEU A 86 0.91 11.20 -3.79
C LEU A 86 -0.44 10.54 -4.03
N TRP A 87 -1.39 10.81 -3.13
CA TRP A 87 -2.80 10.49 -3.34
C TRP A 87 -3.48 11.68 -3.98
N ALA A 88 -3.97 11.50 -5.20
CA ALA A 88 -4.46 12.61 -6.00
C ALA A 88 -5.80 12.31 -6.70
N GLN A 89 -6.61 13.36 -6.77
CA GLN A 89 -7.74 13.47 -7.67
C GLN A 89 -7.37 14.46 -8.79
N PRO A 90 -7.05 14.01 -10.01
CA PRO A 90 -6.77 14.92 -11.11
C PRO A 90 -8.07 15.58 -11.57
N LYS A 91 -8.49 16.68 -10.91
CA LYS A 91 -9.77 17.36 -11.21
C LYS A 91 -9.78 18.04 -12.58
N THR A 92 -8.63 18.45 -13.08
CA THR A 92 -8.48 19.29 -14.28
C THR A 92 -7.98 18.53 -15.50
N ARG A 93 -7.75 17.21 -15.40
CA ARG A 93 -7.03 16.41 -16.42
C ARG A 93 -5.66 17.00 -16.80
N GLN A 94 -5.09 17.79 -15.90
CA GLN A 94 -3.76 18.36 -16.03
C GLN A 94 -3.03 18.22 -14.69
N VAL A 95 -1.72 18.09 -14.77
CA VAL A 95 -0.78 18.09 -13.66
C VAL A 95 0.11 19.30 -13.86
N SER A 96 0.15 20.20 -12.88
CA SER A 96 1.15 21.26 -12.86
C SER A 96 2.42 20.75 -12.24
N GLU A 97 3.55 21.00 -12.89
CA GLU A 97 4.87 20.71 -12.31
C GLU A 97 5.17 21.61 -11.11
N SER A 98 4.60 22.82 -11.06
CA SER A 98 4.78 23.78 -9.96
C SER A 98 3.93 23.49 -8.73
N ASP A 99 2.85 22.72 -8.92
CA ASP A 99 1.90 22.32 -7.89
C ASP A 99 1.39 20.91 -8.18
N LEU A 100 2.30 19.96 -8.00
CA LEU A 100 2.09 18.57 -8.39
C LEU A 100 0.85 18.01 -7.71
N LEU A 101 -0.21 17.81 -8.49
CA LEU A 101 -1.49 17.26 -8.03
C LEU A 101 -2.11 18.05 -6.85
N GLY A 102 -1.85 19.36 -6.75
CA GLY A 102 -2.37 20.22 -5.68
C GLY A 102 -1.64 20.08 -4.35
N THR A 103 -0.45 19.47 -4.35
CA THR A 103 0.30 19.15 -3.13
C THR A 103 1.30 20.26 -2.74
N LYS A 104 1.50 21.26 -3.60
CA LYS A 104 2.52 22.34 -3.53
C LYS A 104 3.96 21.86 -3.71
N LEU A 105 4.14 20.62 -4.15
CA LEU A 105 5.44 20.07 -4.52
C LEU A 105 5.75 20.50 -5.95
N ALA A 106 6.90 21.15 -6.14
CA ALA A 106 7.42 21.48 -7.46
C ALA A 106 8.41 20.40 -7.92
N ILE A 107 8.15 19.73 -9.04
CA ILE A 107 9.03 18.71 -9.64
C ILE A 107 9.03 18.89 -11.15
N ASP A 108 10.23 18.92 -11.72
CA ASP A 108 10.48 18.81 -13.15
C ASP A 108 10.10 17.38 -13.58
N LEU A 109 8.87 17.22 -14.06
CA LEU A 109 8.35 15.91 -14.42
C LEU A 109 8.89 15.50 -15.78
N ASN A 110 8.96 16.40 -16.75
CA ASN A 110 9.33 16.09 -18.14
C ASN A 110 10.86 16.06 -18.40
N GLY A 111 11.66 16.68 -17.50
CA GLY A 111 13.11 16.77 -17.56
C GLY A 111 13.67 17.90 -18.42
N ASP A 112 12.92 18.98 -18.66
CA ASP A 112 13.35 20.11 -19.49
C ASP A 112 14.14 21.18 -18.71
N GLY A 113 14.24 21.04 -17.40
CA GLY A 113 15.02 21.90 -16.52
C GLY A 113 14.22 23.00 -15.82
N ASP A 114 12.88 23.02 -15.97
CA ASP A 114 12.02 23.89 -15.18
C ASP A 114 10.87 23.14 -14.48
N THR A 115 9.91 23.88 -13.92
CA THR A 115 8.77 23.30 -13.18
C THR A 115 7.48 24.06 -13.46
N VAL A 116 7.38 24.77 -14.59
CA VAL A 116 6.21 25.64 -14.88
C VAL A 116 5.18 24.99 -15.79
N ASP A 117 5.46 23.78 -16.27
CA ASP A 117 4.62 23.09 -17.22
C ASP A 117 3.28 22.59 -16.68
N LEU A 118 2.35 22.42 -17.61
CA LEU A 118 1.05 21.77 -17.41
C LEU A 118 0.98 20.53 -18.30
N LEU A 119 1.16 19.36 -17.70
CA LEU A 119 1.13 18.08 -18.40
C LEU A 119 -0.29 17.51 -18.39
N ALA A 120 -0.76 17.00 -19.52
CA ALA A 120 -2.06 16.31 -19.56
C ALA A 120 -2.02 15.04 -18.70
N ILE A 121 -3.13 14.70 -18.03
CA ILE A 121 -3.31 13.41 -17.37
C ILE A 121 -4.64 12.78 -17.78
N ASP A 122 -4.58 11.52 -18.18
CA ASP A 122 -5.74 10.75 -18.58
C ASP A 122 -5.78 9.38 -17.90
N CYS A 123 -7.00 8.83 -17.79
CA CYS A 123 -7.25 7.49 -17.27
C CYS A 123 -7.85 6.66 -18.40
N GLN A 124 -7.05 5.74 -18.96
CA GLN A 124 -7.46 4.91 -20.09
C GLN A 124 -7.30 3.43 -19.74
N ASP A 125 -8.35 2.62 -19.94
CA ASP A 125 -8.32 1.16 -19.86
C ASP A 125 -7.58 0.58 -18.63
N GLY A 126 -7.78 1.18 -17.45
CA GLY A 126 -7.14 0.75 -16.21
C GLY A 126 -5.67 1.16 -16.08
N LYS A 127 -5.27 2.26 -16.74
CA LYS A 127 -3.93 2.86 -16.69
C LYS A 127 -4.02 4.35 -16.45
N VAL A 128 -2.91 4.96 -16.08
CA VAL A 128 -2.74 6.41 -15.99
C VAL A 128 -1.78 6.84 -17.10
N VAL A 129 -2.12 7.90 -17.83
CA VAL A 129 -1.23 8.51 -18.83
C VAL A 129 -0.89 9.90 -18.35
N ILE A 130 0.39 10.25 -18.28
CA ILE A 130 0.86 11.61 -17.94
C ILE A 130 1.73 12.12 -19.10
N ALA A 131 1.34 13.24 -19.70
CA ALA A 131 1.82 13.68 -21.01
C ALA A 131 1.68 12.52 -22.02
N ASP A 132 2.80 11.99 -22.52
CA ASP A 132 2.84 10.86 -23.45
C ASP A 132 3.25 9.53 -22.77
N ALA A 133 3.45 9.55 -21.45
CA ALA A 133 3.97 8.41 -20.71
C ALA A 133 2.84 7.55 -20.13
N GLU A 134 2.81 6.28 -20.50
CA GLU A 134 1.86 5.29 -19.99
C GLU A 134 2.38 4.65 -18.68
N LEU A 135 1.55 4.72 -17.64
CA LEU A 135 1.81 4.15 -16.31
C LEU A 135 0.87 2.98 -16.06
N HIS A 136 1.48 1.82 -15.83
CA HIS A 136 0.78 0.60 -15.48
C HIS A 136 0.77 0.37 -13.96
N PRO A 137 -0.35 -0.08 -13.39
CA PRO A 137 -0.42 -0.44 -11.98
C PRO A 137 0.65 -1.44 -11.56
N VAL A 138 1.38 -1.11 -10.49
CA VAL A 138 2.29 -2.03 -9.79
C VAL A 138 1.55 -2.99 -8.86
N THR A 139 0.26 -2.74 -8.60
CA THR A 139 -0.58 -3.67 -7.84
C THR A 139 -1.72 -4.24 -8.67
N ASP A 140 -2.02 -5.52 -8.44
CA ASP A 140 -3.33 -6.08 -8.76
C ASP A 140 -4.18 -6.20 -7.49
N ARG A 141 -5.50 -6.11 -7.69
CA ARG A 141 -6.51 -6.54 -6.71
C ARG A 141 -7.22 -7.77 -7.22
N SER A 142 -6.49 -8.87 -7.36
CA SER A 142 -7.07 -10.19 -7.64
C SER A 142 -7.43 -10.90 -6.33
N GLY A 143 -8.64 -11.47 -6.25
CA GLY A 143 -9.05 -12.32 -5.13
C GLY A 143 -9.17 -11.64 -3.75
N GLY A 144 -9.24 -10.30 -3.68
CA GLY A 144 -9.39 -9.55 -2.42
C GLY A 144 -8.09 -9.23 -1.68
N SER A 145 -6.94 -9.66 -2.18
CA SER A 145 -5.61 -9.26 -1.68
C SER A 145 -4.93 -8.29 -2.64
N MET A 146 -4.28 -7.25 -2.13
CA MET A 146 -3.37 -6.45 -2.98
C MET A 146 -2.12 -7.28 -3.28
N ARG A 147 -1.73 -7.40 -4.53
CA ARG A 147 -0.50 -8.10 -4.93
C ARG A 147 0.42 -7.13 -5.63
N TYR A 148 1.63 -6.97 -5.13
CA TYR A 148 2.65 -6.22 -5.85
C TYR A 148 3.19 -7.10 -6.98
N LEU A 149 3.09 -6.64 -8.22
CA LEU A 149 3.49 -7.40 -9.40
C LEU A 149 4.90 -7.01 -9.83
N VAL A 150 5.86 -7.90 -9.61
CA VAL A 150 7.19 -7.85 -10.26
C VAL A 150 7.26 -9.03 -11.22
N ASP A 151 6.49 -8.93 -12.31
CA ASP A 151 6.40 -9.93 -13.40
C ASP A 151 7.58 -9.86 -14.38
N GLY A 152 8.69 -9.22 -13.98
CA GLY A 152 9.84 -8.95 -14.83
C GLY A 152 9.65 -7.79 -15.82
N LYS A 153 8.45 -7.20 -15.92
CA LYS A 153 8.23 -5.98 -16.72
C LYS A 153 8.44 -4.75 -15.84
N SER A 154 9.21 -3.78 -16.32
CA SER A 154 9.30 -2.49 -15.63
C SER A 154 7.92 -1.85 -15.59
N ARG A 155 7.43 -1.58 -14.39
CA ARG A 155 6.23 -0.78 -14.11
C ARG A 155 6.59 0.64 -13.65
N ILE A 156 7.88 0.95 -13.76
CA ILE A 156 8.47 2.26 -13.56
C ILE A 156 8.63 2.88 -14.94
N THR A 157 8.02 4.03 -15.14
CA THR A 157 8.11 4.81 -16.38
C THR A 157 8.82 6.12 -16.09
N ARG A 158 9.73 6.54 -16.97
CA ARG A 158 10.30 7.90 -16.92
C ARG A 158 9.38 8.84 -17.70
N LEU A 159 9.02 9.96 -17.09
CA LEU A 159 8.21 10.99 -17.71
C LEU A 159 9.15 11.86 -18.55
N GLY A 160 9.25 11.60 -19.86
CA GLY A 160 10.26 12.23 -20.71
C GLY A 160 11.65 11.59 -20.61
N LYS A 161 12.62 12.12 -21.37
CA LYS A 161 13.96 11.53 -21.48
C LYS A 161 14.79 11.74 -20.23
N GLU A 162 14.72 12.94 -19.66
CA GLU A 162 15.45 13.31 -18.46
C GLU A 162 14.58 13.49 -17.22
N GLY A 163 13.26 13.33 -17.34
CA GLY A 163 12.34 13.67 -16.27
C GLY A 163 12.20 12.63 -15.16
N ALA A 164 11.19 12.85 -14.33
CA ALA A 164 10.93 12.08 -13.12
C ALA A 164 10.59 10.62 -13.41
N HIS A 165 10.94 9.74 -12.47
CA HIS A 165 10.43 8.38 -12.47
C HIS A 165 9.05 8.35 -11.80
N ALA A 166 8.10 7.68 -12.43
CA ALA A 166 6.75 7.50 -11.93
C ALA A 166 6.32 6.02 -11.96
N MET A 167 5.49 5.64 -10.99
CA MET A 167 4.75 4.38 -10.96
C MET A 167 3.37 4.62 -10.38
N VAL A 168 2.36 3.87 -10.82
CA VAL A 168 1.00 3.98 -10.29
C VAL A 168 0.68 2.76 -9.43
N TYR A 169 0.22 2.98 -8.19
CA TYR A 169 -0.12 1.89 -7.28
C TYR A 169 -1.45 1.24 -7.63
N SER A 170 -2.49 2.05 -7.81
CA SER A 170 -3.82 1.59 -8.22
C SER A 170 -4.31 2.40 -9.40
N PRO A 171 -4.91 1.76 -10.42
CA PRO A 171 -5.50 2.51 -11.52
C PRO A 171 -6.64 3.38 -11.03
N CYS A 172 -6.99 4.40 -11.81
CA CYS A 172 -8.04 5.36 -11.49
C CYS A 172 -9.34 4.67 -11.05
N LYS A 173 -9.57 4.60 -9.74
CA LYS A 173 -10.83 4.12 -9.17
C LYS A 173 -11.55 5.34 -8.61
N ASP A 174 -12.78 5.56 -9.05
CA ASP A 174 -13.57 6.72 -8.65
C ASP A 174 -12.87 8.08 -8.96
N GLY A 175 -12.03 8.10 -10.01
CA GLY A 175 -11.24 9.26 -10.42
C GLY A 175 -9.99 9.55 -9.56
N MET A 176 -9.60 8.60 -8.69
CA MET A 176 -8.44 8.73 -7.80
C MET A 176 -7.29 7.82 -8.23
N ALA A 177 -6.06 8.34 -8.19
CA ALA A 177 -4.84 7.57 -8.38
C ALA A 177 -3.88 7.80 -7.20
N SER A 178 -3.18 6.73 -6.81
CA SER A 178 -2.01 6.81 -5.92
C SER A 178 -0.77 6.61 -6.77
N VAL A 179 0.10 7.61 -6.79
CA VAL A 179 1.28 7.64 -7.67
C VAL A 179 2.53 7.73 -6.80
N GLY A 180 3.43 6.78 -6.98
CA GLY A 180 4.79 6.88 -6.46
C GLY A 180 5.62 7.73 -7.43
N LEU A 181 6.43 8.64 -6.89
CA LEU A 181 7.28 9.55 -7.66
C LEU A 181 8.70 9.59 -7.10
N ALA A 182 9.67 9.65 -8.00
CA ALA A 182 11.06 9.90 -7.68
C ALA A 182 11.70 10.86 -8.70
N THR A 183 12.62 11.69 -8.23
CA THR A 183 13.30 12.69 -9.06
C THR A 183 14.16 12.03 -10.14
N ALA A 184 14.46 12.75 -11.21
CA ALA A 184 15.32 12.27 -12.30
C ALA A 184 16.67 11.70 -11.82
N GLU A 185 17.30 12.33 -10.83
CA GLU A 185 18.59 11.91 -10.28
C GLU A 185 18.54 10.60 -9.49
N ARG A 186 17.34 10.21 -9.01
CA ARG A 186 17.16 9.08 -8.11
C ARG A 186 15.94 8.30 -8.53
N GLY A 187 16.13 7.33 -9.43
CA GLY A 187 15.05 6.44 -9.87
C GLY A 187 14.52 5.54 -8.76
N PHE A 188 13.41 4.86 -9.03
CA PHE A 188 12.96 3.81 -8.12
C PHE A 188 13.86 2.60 -8.24
N GLU A 189 14.18 2.02 -7.08
CA GLU A 189 14.76 0.69 -6.99
C GLU A 189 13.68 -0.30 -6.58
N VAL A 190 13.55 -1.38 -7.36
CA VAL A 190 12.84 -2.57 -6.89
C VAL A 190 13.84 -3.40 -6.10
N LEU A 191 13.64 -3.43 -4.80
CA LEU A 191 14.49 -4.12 -3.85
C LEU A 191 13.83 -5.44 -3.44
N SER A 192 14.63 -6.36 -2.92
CA SER A 192 14.15 -7.65 -2.43
C SER A 192 14.80 -8.00 -1.11
N VAL A 193 14.03 -8.59 -0.21
CA VAL A 193 14.48 -9.02 1.12
C VAL A 193 14.13 -10.49 1.32
N PRO A 194 14.98 -11.31 1.96
CA PRO A 194 14.62 -12.68 2.32
C PRO A 194 13.30 -12.74 3.09
N GLY A 195 12.34 -13.50 2.56
CA GLY A 195 11.02 -13.66 3.17
C GLY A 195 10.99 -14.74 4.26
N PRO A 196 9.98 -14.70 5.14
CA PRO A 196 8.96 -13.66 5.31
C PRO A 196 9.52 -12.39 5.97
N VAL A 197 8.82 -11.26 5.81
CA VAL A 197 9.29 -9.96 6.34
C VAL A 197 8.20 -9.23 7.12
N LEU A 198 8.59 -8.62 8.24
CA LEU A 198 7.78 -7.62 8.93
C LEU A 198 8.08 -6.25 8.34
N GLN A 199 7.07 -5.61 7.75
CA GLN A 199 7.13 -4.21 7.39
C GLN A 199 6.71 -3.37 8.60
N ILE A 200 7.54 -2.40 8.96
CA ILE A 200 7.29 -1.45 10.04
C ILE A 200 7.20 -0.07 9.40
N MET A 201 6.11 0.65 9.64
CA MET A 201 5.86 1.99 9.13
C MET A 201 5.48 2.92 10.28
N ILE A 202 6.16 4.05 10.35
CA ILE A 202 5.92 5.10 11.34
C ILE A 202 5.55 6.35 10.58
N PHE A 203 4.32 6.80 10.78
CA PHE A 203 3.75 7.98 10.16
C PHE A 203 3.77 9.14 11.16
N GLU A 204 4.28 10.28 10.72
CA GLU A 204 4.25 11.55 11.46
C GLU A 204 3.65 12.64 10.57
N PRO A 205 2.75 13.50 11.10
CA PRO A 205 2.38 14.72 10.42
C PRO A 205 3.61 15.52 10.02
N HIS A 206 3.60 16.09 8.82
CA HIS A 206 4.72 16.86 8.30
C HIS A 206 4.28 18.18 7.68
N ASP A 207 5.07 19.23 7.89
CA ASP A 207 4.75 20.57 7.40
C ASP A 207 5.27 20.73 5.97
N GLY A 208 4.48 20.30 5.00
CA GLY A 208 4.73 20.55 3.59
C GLY A 208 5.57 19.49 2.86
N PRO A 209 5.96 19.78 1.61
CA PRO A 209 6.57 18.82 0.68
C PRO A 209 8.08 18.56 0.88
N THR A 210 8.70 19.12 1.93
CA THR A 210 10.15 19.00 2.11
C THR A 210 10.51 17.64 2.69
N MET A 211 11.42 16.89 2.09
CA MET A 211 11.80 15.58 2.61
C MET A 211 12.37 15.67 4.04
N PRO A 212 11.82 14.92 5.02
CA PRO A 212 12.35 14.96 6.37
C PRO A 212 13.71 14.24 6.46
N ALA A 213 14.48 14.60 7.48
CA ALA A 213 15.70 13.85 7.81
C ALA A 213 15.34 12.43 8.27
N ALA A 214 16.21 11.46 7.97
CA ALA A 214 16.01 10.09 8.41
C ALA A 214 15.86 9.99 9.93
N LEU A 215 14.82 9.26 10.37
CA LEU A 215 14.71 8.87 11.77
C LEU A 215 15.62 7.66 12.03
N PRO A 216 16.54 7.74 13.00
CA PRO A 216 17.29 6.56 13.41
C PRO A 216 16.33 5.56 14.05
N MET A 217 16.20 4.39 13.43
CA MET A 217 15.48 3.23 13.96
C MET A 217 16.50 2.15 14.32
N VAL A 218 16.58 1.78 15.60
CA VAL A 218 17.35 0.59 16.01
C VAL A 218 16.37 -0.55 16.18
N VAL A 219 16.49 -1.56 15.33
CA VAL A 219 15.59 -2.71 15.32
C VAL A 219 16.26 -3.89 16.01
N LYS A 220 15.52 -4.60 16.85
CA LYS A 220 15.96 -5.84 17.50
C LYS A 220 14.94 -6.95 17.28
N ILE A 221 15.40 -8.17 17.03
CA ILE A 221 14.56 -9.38 16.98
C ILE A 221 15.00 -10.28 18.13
N ASP A 222 14.06 -10.63 19.01
CA ASP A 222 14.32 -11.47 20.18
C ASP A 222 15.54 -10.99 21.00
N GLY A 223 15.69 -9.66 21.09
CA GLY A 223 16.79 -8.98 21.81
C GLY A 223 18.07 -8.71 21.00
N GLN A 224 18.23 -9.32 19.82
CA GLN A 224 19.42 -9.14 18.98
C GLN A 224 19.26 -7.98 18.01
N VAL A 225 20.25 -7.09 17.93
CA VAL A 225 20.24 -5.96 16.99
C VAL A 225 20.33 -6.46 15.56
N VAL A 226 19.43 -5.96 14.71
CA VAL A 226 19.43 -6.17 13.26
C VAL A 226 19.51 -4.81 12.56
N SER A 227 20.14 -4.77 11.39
CA SER A 227 20.34 -3.54 10.60
C SER A 227 19.62 -3.63 9.27
N PRO A 228 18.27 -3.54 9.25
CA PRO A 228 17.52 -3.51 8.02
C PRO A 228 17.79 -2.17 7.29
N PRO A 229 17.72 -2.15 5.95
CA PRO A 229 17.60 -0.89 5.22
C PRO A 229 16.40 -0.09 5.74
N THR A 230 16.63 1.18 6.04
CA THR A 230 15.60 2.11 6.48
C THR A 230 15.34 3.12 5.37
N HIS A 231 14.07 3.43 5.18
CA HIS A 231 13.58 4.28 4.11
C HIS A 231 12.76 5.42 4.68
N VAL A 232 12.76 6.51 3.94
CA VAL A 232 11.95 7.69 4.23
C VAL A 232 11.16 8.01 2.97
N SER A 233 9.86 8.17 3.14
CA SER A 233 8.95 8.59 2.08
C SER A 233 8.09 9.73 2.62
N LEU A 234 7.73 10.66 1.75
CA LEU A 234 6.78 11.71 2.05
C LEU A 234 5.48 11.43 1.32
N ASN A 235 4.39 11.37 2.10
CA ASN A 235 3.09 10.95 1.63
C ASN A 235 2.12 12.13 1.68
N SER A 236 1.40 12.39 0.60
CA SER A 236 0.26 13.31 0.60
C SER A 236 -1.01 12.46 0.50
N GLU A 237 -1.44 11.89 1.62
CA GLU A 237 -2.58 10.95 1.70
C GLU A 237 -3.41 11.20 2.98
N PRO A 238 -4.69 10.83 3.03
CA PRO A 238 -5.55 11.01 4.21
C PRO A 238 -5.26 9.93 5.29
N ILE A 239 -4.08 10.00 5.91
CA ILE A 239 -3.62 9.00 6.90
C ILE A 239 -4.18 9.28 8.31
N PHE A 240 -4.38 10.54 8.67
CA PHE A 240 -4.77 10.98 10.02
C PHE A 240 -6.21 11.48 10.13
N GLY A 241 -7.04 11.23 9.10
CA GLY A 241 -8.42 11.71 9.01
C GLY A 241 -8.92 11.63 7.58
N GLU A 242 -9.96 12.40 7.27
CA GLU A 242 -10.50 12.52 5.90
C GLU A 242 -9.70 13.52 5.04
N ASP A 243 -9.00 14.45 5.70
CA ASP A 243 -8.21 15.47 5.02
C ASP A 243 -6.88 14.93 4.52
N VAL A 244 -6.55 15.25 3.26
CA VAL A 244 -5.21 15.01 2.70
C VAL A 244 -4.22 15.94 3.37
N MET A 245 -3.16 15.37 3.93
CA MET A 245 -2.08 16.13 4.54
C MET A 245 -0.72 15.49 4.25
N TRP A 246 0.32 16.31 4.35
CA TRP A 246 1.68 15.83 4.28
C TRP A 246 2.04 14.99 5.51
N THR A 247 2.58 13.80 5.25
CA THR A 247 2.91 12.79 6.24
C THR A 247 4.26 12.18 5.93
N ALA A 248 5.20 12.33 6.86
CA ALA A 248 6.46 11.61 6.82
C ALA A 248 6.22 10.14 7.17
N MET A 249 6.69 9.21 6.33
CA MET A 249 6.72 7.78 6.62
C MET A 249 8.16 7.31 6.72
N TYR A 250 8.52 6.81 7.91
CA TYR A 250 9.77 6.15 8.18
C TYR A 250 9.51 4.66 8.27
N TRP A 251 10.23 3.85 7.50
CA TRP A 251 9.86 2.46 7.38
C TRP A 251 11.03 1.54 7.06
N ALA A 252 10.84 0.26 7.39
CA ALA A 252 11.84 -0.78 7.18
C ALA A 252 11.16 -2.11 6.84
N MET A 253 11.87 -2.94 6.08
CA MET A 253 11.54 -4.33 5.80
C MET A 253 12.47 -5.23 6.63
N VAL A 254 11.93 -5.90 7.63
CA VAL A 254 12.70 -6.68 8.60
C VAL A 254 12.47 -8.17 8.35
N PRO A 255 13.48 -8.94 7.89
CA PRO A 255 13.35 -10.39 7.79
C PRO A 255 12.96 -10.99 9.14
N ILE A 256 11.97 -11.89 9.13
CA ILE A 256 11.56 -12.65 10.30
C ILE A 256 11.69 -14.14 10.01
N SER A 257 11.93 -14.95 11.04
CA SER A 257 12.08 -16.40 10.88
C SER A 257 10.75 -17.05 10.48
N ALA A 258 10.80 -17.89 9.44
CA ALA A 258 9.69 -18.78 9.07
C ALA A 258 9.51 -19.94 10.06
N ASP A 259 10.58 -20.29 10.79
CA ASP A 259 10.64 -21.45 11.69
C ASP A 259 10.22 -21.12 13.12
N ASN A 260 10.38 -19.86 13.53
CA ASN A 260 10.02 -19.44 14.87
C ASN A 260 8.52 -19.10 14.95
N PRO A 261 7.70 -19.86 15.71
CA PRO A 261 6.26 -19.63 15.80
C PRO A 261 5.91 -18.30 16.47
N LYS A 262 6.80 -17.72 17.29
CA LYS A 262 6.59 -16.42 17.93
C LYS A 262 7.90 -15.63 17.99
N GLN A 263 7.87 -14.40 17.50
CA GLN A 263 9.01 -13.47 17.54
C GLN A 263 8.58 -12.14 18.13
N VAL A 264 9.49 -11.51 18.86
CA VAL A 264 9.31 -10.16 19.41
C VAL A 264 10.28 -9.21 18.73
N VAL A 265 9.73 -8.25 18.00
CA VAL A 265 10.51 -7.20 17.33
C VAL A 265 10.42 -5.94 18.17
N THR A 266 11.54 -5.44 18.65
CA THR A 266 11.62 -4.16 19.36
C THR A 266 12.16 -3.10 18.43
N VAL A 267 11.55 -1.92 18.42
CA VAL A 267 12.05 -0.76 17.69
C VAL A 267 12.32 0.35 18.68
N GLU A 268 13.60 0.69 18.85
CA GLU A 268 13.97 1.85 19.63
C GLU A 268 13.83 3.10 18.78
N LEU A 269 13.08 4.06 19.30
CA LEU A 269 12.78 5.31 18.63
C LEU A 269 13.23 6.46 19.51
N ARG A 270 13.70 7.55 18.89
CA ARG A 270 13.78 8.82 19.62
C ARG A 270 12.39 9.19 20.13
N LYS A 271 12.34 9.78 21.33
CA LYS A 271 11.10 10.25 21.96
C LYS A 271 10.30 11.07 20.95
N PRO A 272 9.00 10.76 20.74
CA PRO A 272 8.17 11.51 19.81
C PRO A 272 8.07 12.97 20.25
N LYS A 273 8.17 13.89 19.28
CA LYS A 273 7.84 15.32 19.47
C LYS A 273 6.36 15.63 19.22
N GLY A 274 5.57 14.67 18.74
CA GLY A 274 4.16 14.85 18.36
C GLY A 274 3.42 13.53 18.15
N ARG A 275 2.23 13.61 17.54
CA ARG A 275 1.37 12.45 17.21
C ARG A 275 2.06 11.55 16.18
N ARG A 276 2.03 10.23 16.42
CA ARG A 276 2.49 9.21 15.46
C ARG A 276 1.41 8.16 15.24
N THR A 277 1.32 7.66 14.01
CA THR A 277 0.64 6.40 13.74
C THR A 277 1.70 5.38 13.39
N VAL A 278 1.65 4.22 14.02
CA VAL A 278 2.52 3.10 13.73
C VAL A 278 1.67 2.01 13.11
N ALA A 279 2.08 1.54 11.94
CA ALA A 279 1.51 0.35 11.33
C ALA A 279 2.60 -0.69 11.16
N SER A 280 2.26 -1.95 11.41
CA SER A 280 3.14 -3.06 11.06
C SER A 280 2.33 -4.17 10.40
N ARG A 281 2.95 -4.86 9.45
CA ARG A 281 2.31 -5.99 8.76
C ARG A 281 3.35 -6.99 8.31
N VAL A 282 2.99 -8.26 8.33
CA VAL A 282 3.81 -9.29 7.68
C VAL A 282 3.54 -9.24 6.18
N ASN A 283 4.60 -9.36 5.39
CA ASN A 283 4.54 -9.55 3.95
C ASN A 283 5.17 -10.90 3.62
N VAL A 284 4.52 -11.63 2.72
CA VAL A 284 4.98 -12.93 2.21
C VAL A 284 5.03 -12.92 0.69
N SER A 285 5.81 -13.83 0.11
CA SER A 285 5.84 -14.07 -1.34
C SER A 285 5.52 -15.54 -1.57
N GLU A 286 4.35 -15.87 -2.11
CA GLU A 286 3.98 -17.26 -2.42
C GLU A 286 4.42 -17.67 -3.83
N VAL A 287 4.62 -16.66 -4.68
CA VAL A 287 5.14 -16.77 -6.04
C VAL A 287 6.32 -15.80 -6.13
N GLU A 288 7.33 -16.14 -6.93
CA GLU A 288 8.47 -15.26 -7.18
C GLU A 288 8.00 -13.91 -7.75
N GLY A 289 8.57 -12.81 -7.25
CA GLY A 289 8.21 -11.47 -7.70
C GLY A 289 6.86 -10.95 -7.21
N VAL A 290 6.14 -11.66 -6.33
CA VAL A 290 4.81 -11.24 -5.86
C VAL A 290 4.77 -11.00 -4.35
N ARG A 291 4.72 -9.73 -3.93
CA ARG A 291 4.49 -9.38 -2.51
C ARG A 291 2.99 -9.42 -2.19
N ARG A 292 2.63 -10.22 -1.19
CA ARG A 292 1.31 -10.25 -0.55
C ARG A 292 1.40 -9.66 0.87
N PRO A 293 0.86 -8.45 1.12
CA PRO A 293 0.74 -7.89 2.46
C PRO A 293 -0.40 -8.58 3.22
N LEU A 294 -0.14 -8.96 4.47
CA LEU A 294 -1.17 -9.46 5.39
C LEU A 294 -1.83 -8.29 6.15
N SER A 295 -2.87 -8.61 6.92
CA SER A 295 -3.60 -7.63 7.73
C SER A 295 -2.66 -6.87 8.68
N PRO A 296 -2.71 -5.51 8.71
CA PRO A 296 -1.82 -4.71 9.53
C PRO A 296 -2.30 -4.60 10.98
N GLY A 297 -1.34 -4.63 11.91
CA GLY A 297 -1.53 -4.11 13.26
C GLY A 297 -1.27 -2.61 13.27
N VAL A 298 -2.11 -1.84 13.96
CA VAL A 298 -2.00 -0.37 14.02
C VAL A 298 -2.03 0.10 15.47
N LEU A 299 -1.14 1.03 15.80
CA LEU A 299 -1.07 1.70 17.09
C LEU A 299 -0.95 3.22 16.88
N GLN A 300 -1.78 4.00 17.56
CA GLN A 300 -1.63 5.45 17.61
C GLN A 300 -0.86 5.85 18.88
N LEU A 301 0.15 6.72 18.73
CA LEU A 301 0.97 7.25 19.80
C LEU A 301 0.79 8.77 19.90
N GLY A 302 0.74 9.29 21.12
CA GLY A 302 0.52 10.71 21.38
C GLY A 302 -0.93 11.14 21.18
N ARG A 303 -1.32 12.21 21.87
CA ARG A 303 -2.56 12.96 21.64
C ARG A 303 -2.20 14.33 21.13
#